data_AF-A0A452Y5L3-F1
#
_entry.id   AF-A0A452Y5L3-F1
#
_cell.length_a   1.000
_cell.length_b   1.000
_cell.length_c   1.000
_cell.angle_alpha   90.00
_cell.angle_beta   90.00
_cell.angle_gamma   90.00
#
_symmetry.space_group_name_H-M   'P 1'
#
loop_
_entity.id
_entity.type
_entity.pdbx_description
1 polymer ?
#
loop_
_entity_poly.entity_id
_entity_poly.type
_entity_poly.pdbx_seq_one_letter_code
_entity_poly.pdbx_strand_id
1 'polypeptide(L)'
;DFCGEMQECPVGTYKNITGSSNSLCSPCPAYELPHRAIYMHIRGGVAETPCPYKCVSDRYRMPHCFTALEELIYTFGGPWFFGLLLSGLLVLLALVLSIARMKFVGTDEFPGPAPTQHGSQIDHSFPFLESLNEVLETNRAEESHCHVHRMFFMGPNTFSEPWHLPHTPPEQITDIVYEDAFNKFVDEINALAAYQWWEGSICSILCILS
;
A
#
# COMPACT_ATOMS: atom_id res chain seq x y z
N ASP A 1 7.89 -26.79 -72.09
CA ASP A 1 7.43 -26.03 -70.92
C ASP A 1 8.40 -26.20 -69.74
N PHE A 2 9.39 -25.32 -69.65
CA PHE A 2 10.20 -25.18 -68.43
C PHE A 2 9.59 -24.06 -67.59
N CYS A 3 8.52 -24.36 -66.86
CA CYS A 3 8.18 -23.55 -65.69
C CYS A 3 9.23 -23.87 -64.63
N GLY A 4 10.35 -23.14 -64.67
CA GLY A 4 11.33 -23.19 -63.59
C GLY A 4 10.65 -22.78 -62.29
N GLU A 5 10.84 -23.57 -61.23
CA GLU A 5 10.36 -23.23 -59.89
C GLU A 5 10.91 -21.84 -59.51
N MET A 6 10.01 -20.87 -59.34
CA MET A 6 10.41 -19.57 -58.80
C MET A 6 10.78 -19.76 -57.33
N GLN A 7 12.04 -19.53 -57.00
CA GLN A 7 12.51 -19.61 -55.62
C GLN A 7 11.95 -18.41 -54.84
N GLU A 8 11.18 -18.69 -53.79
CA GLU A 8 10.74 -17.67 -52.84
C GLU A 8 11.92 -17.22 -51.95
N CYS A 9 11.97 -15.93 -51.66
CA CYS A 9 12.98 -15.37 -50.76
C CYS A 9 12.71 -15.84 -49.31
N PRO A 10 13.76 -16.04 -48.48
CA PRO A 10 13.59 -16.45 -47.09
C PRO A 10 12.84 -15.38 -46.27
N VAL A 11 12.20 -15.81 -45.17
CA VAL A 11 11.46 -14.91 -44.27
C VAL A 11 12.37 -13.82 -43.72
N GLY A 12 11.88 -12.57 -43.70
CA GLY A 12 12.68 -11.40 -43.30
C GLY A 12 13.52 -10.81 -44.43
N THR A 13 13.27 -11.21 -45.67
CA THR A 13 13.84 -10.56 -46.86
C THR A 13 12.74 -10.20 -47.87
N TYR A 14 13.01 -9.20 -48.71
CA TYR A 14 12.12 -8.74 -49.77
C TYR A 14 12.90 -8.62 -51.09
N LYS A 15 12.18 -8.63 -52.21
CA LYS A 15 12.77 -8.53 -53.56
C LYS A 15 11.87 -7.70 -54.47
N ASN A 16 12.37 -6.53 -54.86
CA ASN A 16 11.65 -5.57 -55.72
C ASN A 16 11.88 -5.80 -57.24
N ILE A 17 12.66 -6.82 -57.60
CA ILE A 17 13.01 -7.10 -59.00
C ILE A 17 12.61 -8.52 -59.41
N THR A 18 12.09 -8.65 -60.62
CA THR A 18 11.63 -9.93 -61.17
C THR A 18 12.83 -10.84 -61.46
N GLY A 19 12.90 -12.00 -60.80
CA GLY A 19 13.97 -12.97 -60.99
C GLY A 19 13.94 -14.08 -59.95
N SER A 20 14.54 -15.25 -60.24
CA SER A 20 14.53 -16.42 -59.35
C SER A 20 15.79 -16.56 -58.47
N SER A 21 16.80 -15.70 -58.65
CA SER A 21 18.06 -15.82 -57.89
C SER A 21 17.92 -15.32 -56.44
N ASN A 22 18.48 -16.08 -55.49
CA ASN A 22 18.52 -15.73 -54.06
C ASN A 22 19.37 -14.47 -53.79
N SER A 23 20.31 -14.12 -54.67
CA SER A 23 21.13 -12.90 -54.57
C SER A 23 20.32 -11.60 -54.73
N LEU A 24 19.05 -11.69 -55.14
CA LEU A 24 18.17 -10.54 -55.33
C LEU A 24 17.35 -10.22 -54.07
N CYS A 25 17.44 -11.06 -53.02
CA CYS A 25 16.70 -10.89 -51.78
C CYS A 25 17.47 -9.95 -50.84
N SER A 26 16.88 -8.80 -50.52
CA SER A 26 17.42 -7.80 -49.59
C SER A 26 16.81 -8.00 -48.20
N PRO A 27 17.57 -7.82 -47.10
CA PRO A 27 17.04 -7.94 -45.74
C PRO A 27 16.04 -6.84 -45.42
N CYS A 28 14.98 -7.19 -44.70
CA CYS A 28 14.01 -6.23 -44.19
C CYS A 28 14.65 -5.35 -43.09
N PRO A 29 14.32 -4.06 -43.04
CA PRO A 29 14.84 -3.15 -42.02
C PRO A 29 14.39 -3.55 -40.61
N ALA A 30 15.35 -3.81 -39.72
CA ALA A 30 15.09 -4.24 -38.35
C ALA A 30 14.48 -3.13 -37.46
N TYR A 31 14.65 -1.86 -37.81
CA TYR A 31 14.11 -0.73 -37.04
C TYR A 31 12.59 -0.60 -37.12
N GLU A 32 11.95 -1.27 -38.09
CA GLU A 32 10.50 -1.27 -38.25
C GLU A 32 9.82 -2.41 -37.46
N LEU A 33 10.60 -3.32 -36.89
CA LEU A 33 10.09 -4.51 -36.21
C LEU A 33 10.00 -4.27 -34.69
N PRO A 34 8.80 -4.32 -34.08
CA PRO A 34 8.64 -4.28 -32.63
C PRO A 34 9.40 -5.41 -31.93
N HIS A 35 9.86 -5.18 -30.70
CA HIS A 35 10.70 -6.12 -29.94
C HIS A 35 10.06 -7.51 -29.69
N ARG A 36 8.73 -7.60 -29.77
CA ARG A 36 7.94 -8.85 -29.61
C ARG A 36 7.21 -9.26 -30.89
N ALA A 37 7.74 -8.85 -32.05
CA ALA A 37 7.23 -9.21 -33.36
C ALA A 37 8.23 -10.10 -34.12
N ILE A 38 7.70 -10.94 -35.01
CA ILE A 38 8.44 -11.79 -35.93
C ILE A 38 7.90 -11.62 -37.34
N TYR A 39 8.78 -11.63 -38.33
CA TYR A 39 8.35 -11.63 -39.73
C TYR A 39 7.54 -12.88 -40.04
N MET A 40 6.48 -12.72 -40.83
CA MET A 40 5.61 -13.83 -41.21
C MET A 40 5.95 -14.33 -42.61
N HIS A 41 5.80 -15.63 -42.82
CA HIS A 41 5.92 -16.22 -44.13
C HIS A 41 4.70 -15.86 -44.99
N ILE A 42 4.92 -15.21 -46.13
CA ILE A 42 3.89 -14.99 -47.15
C ILE A 42 4.21 -15.86 -48.36
N ARG A 43 3.19 -16.57 -48.83
CA ARG A 43 3.28 -17.40 -50.04
C ARG A 43 3.61 -16.53 -51.25
N GLY A 44 4.74 -16.81 -51.91
CA GLY A 44 5.22 -16.02 -53.05
C GLY A 44 6.25 -14.93 -52.70
N GLY A 45 6.60 -14.79 -51.42
CA GLY A 45 7.59 -13.81 -50.96
C GLY A 45 7.06 -12.38 -50.87
N VAL A 46 7.93 -11.46 -50.46
CA VAL A 46 7.61 -10.04 -50.26
C VAL A 46 8.23 -9.22 -51.39
N ALA A 47 7.41 -8.46 -52.12
CA ALA A 47 7.88 -7.63 -53.24
C ALA A 47 8.33 -6.23 -52.80
N GLU A 48 7.67 -5.67 -51.78
CA GLU A 48 7.85 -4.28 -51.34
C GLU A 48 7.86 -4.18 -49.80
N THR A 49 8.46 -3.10 -49.29
CA THR A 49 8.47 -2.75 -47.86
C THR A 49 7.27 -1.85 -47.52
N PRO A 50 6.68 -1.92 -46.32
CA PRO A 50 7.16 -2.61 -45.11
C PRO A 50 6.91 -4.13 -45.13
N CYS A 51 7.84 -4.89 -44.56
CA CYS A 51 7.73 -6.34 -44.52
C CYS A 51 6.64 -6.77 -43.50
N PRO A 52 5.80 -7.75 -43.86
CA PRO A 52 4.70 -8.20 -43.02
C PRO A 52 5.22 -8.95 -41.79
N TYR A 53 4.70 -8.59 -40.62
CA TYR A 53 5.07 -9.18 -39.33
C TYR A 53 3.83 -9.54 -38.52
N LYS A 54 4.03 -10.42 -37.54
CA LYS A 54 3.03 -10.75 -36.52
C LYS A 54 3.67 -10.76 -35.15
N CYS A 55 2.87 -10.57 -34.11
CA CYS A 55 3.36 -10.76 -32.76
C CYS A 55 3.72 -12.23 -32.51
N VAL A 56 4.70 -12.47 -31.63
CA VAL A 56 5.16 -13.83 -31.28
C VAL A 56 4.02 -14.71 -30.75
N SER A 57 3.00 -14.10 -30.13
CA SER A 57 1.84 -14.79 -29.58
C SER A 57 0.57 -13.94 -29.72
N ASP A 58 -0.58 -14.60 -29.78
CA ASP A 58 -1.91 -13.96 -29.80
C ASP A 58 -2.25 -13.17 -28.52
N ARG A 59 -1.44 -13.31 -27.46
CA ARG A 59 -1.58 -12.51 -26.23
C ARG A 59 -1.20 -11.04 -26.43
N TYR A 60 -0.39 -10.76 -27.45
CA TYR A 60 0.09 -9.43 -27.77
C TYR A 60 -0.75 -8.82 -28.88
N ARG A 61 -1.03 -7.52 -28.78
CA ARG A 61 -1.86 -6.80 -29.74
C ARG A 61 -1.01 -6.00 -30.72
N MET A 62 -1.36 -6.13 -31.99
CA MET A 62 -0.81 -5.35 -33.11
C MET A 62 -1.22 -3.87 -32.95
N PRO A 63 -0.38 -2.88 -33.29
CA PRO A 63 0.88 -2.97 -34.05
C PRO A 63 2.16 -3.09 -33.22
N HIS A 64 2.18 -2.67 -31.96
CA HIS A 64 3.41 -2.64 -31.17
C HIS A 64 3.70 -3.94 -30.41
N CYS A 65 2.81 -4.94 -30.51
CA CYS A 65 2.88 -6.20 -29.78
C CYS A 65 2.96 -6.00 -28.26
N PHE A 66 2.17 -5.06 -27.76
CA PHE A 66 1.99 -4.81 -26.33
C PHE A 66 0.96 -5.76 -25.74
N THR A 67 1.07 -5.99 -24.43
CA THR A 67 0.02 -6.64 -23.65
C THR A 67 -1.15 -5.68 -23.43
N ALA A 68 -2.34 -6.22 -23.13
CA ALA A 68 -3.51 -5.39 -22.84
C ALA A 68 -3.29 -4.39 -21.69
N LEU A 69 -2.46 -4.77 -20.70
CA LEU A 69 -2.08 -3.91 -19.58
C LEU A 69 -1.07 -2.84 -19.99
N GLU A 70 -0.08 -3.18 -20.82
CA GLU A 70 0.86 -2.18 -21.37
C GLU A 70 0.12 -1.14 -22.23
N GLU A 71 -0.83 -1.56 -23.07
CA GLU A 71 -1.69 -0.64 -23.83
C GLU A 71 -2.46 0.32 -22.91
N LEU A 72 -3.04 -0.20 -21.82
CA LEU A 72 -3.73 0.60 -20.82
C LEU A 72 -2.76 1.63 -20.20
N ILE A 73 -1.60 1.18 -19.73
CA ILE A 73 -0.58 2.04 -19.13
C ILE A 73 -0.18 3.16 -20.08
N TYR A 74 0.13 2.84 -21.33
CA TYR A 74 0.56 3.84 -22.32
C TYR A 74 -0.59 4.75 -22.78
N THR A 75 -1.83 4.27 -22.77
CA THR A 75 -3.04 5.09 -23.02
C THR A 75 -3.21 6.16 -21.93
N PHE A 76 -2.91 5.83 -20.68
CA PHE A 76 -2.94 6.77 -19.55
C PHE A 76 -1.70 7.67 -19.44
N GLY A 77 -0.87 7.76 -20.48
CA GLY A 77 0.33 8.61 -20.51
C GLY A 77 1.61 7.91 -20.03
N GLY A 78 1.57 6.60 -19.85
CA GLY A 78 2.72 5.77 -19.52
C GLY A 78 2.80 5.32 -18.07
N PRO A 79 3.85 4.55 -17.72
CA PRO A 79 3.97 3.90 -16.41
C PRO A 79 3.95 4.88 -15.23
N TRP A 80 4.50 6.07 -15.42
CA TRP A 80 4.61 7.10 -14.40
C TRP A 80 3.24 7.68 -14.02
N PHE A 81 2.46 8.14 -14.99
CA PHE A 81 1.13 8.70 -14.73
C PHE A 81 0.16 7.66 -14.18
N PHE A 82 0.18 6.45 -14.76
CA PHE A 82 -0.63 5.34 -14.25
C PHE A 82 -0.25 4.99 -12.80
N GLY A 83 1.05 4.96 -12.48
CA GLY A 83 1.54 4.74 -11.13
C GLY A 83 1.11 5.81 -10.13
N LEU A 84 1.21 7.10 -10.50
CA LEU A 84 0.77 8.22 -9.66
C LEU A 84 -0.76 8.21 -9.44
N LEU A 85 -1.52 7.87 -10.47
CA LEU A 85 -2.97 7.77 -10.36
C LEU A 85 -3.38 6.61 -9.45
N LEU A 86 -2.74 5.44 -9.63
CA LEU A 86 -2.98 4.27 -8.79
C LEU A 86 -2.58 4.51 -7.33
N SER A 87 -1.43 5.15 -7.09
CA SER A 87 -0.99 5.48 -5.74
C SER A 87 -1.94 6.47 -5.08
N GLY A 88 -2.37 7.51 -5.80
CA GLY A 88 -3.39 8.45 -5.32
C GLY A 88 -4.69 7.75 -4.95
N LEU A 89 -5.17 6.82 -5.79
CA LEU A 89 -6.36 6.02 -5.51
C LEU A 89 -6.19 5.17 -4.23
N LEU A 90 -5.05 4.51 -4.06
CA LEU A 90 -4.77 3.70 -2.87
C LEU A 90 -4.68 4.55 -1.60
N VAL A 91 -4.05 5.72 -1.67
CA VAL A 91 -3.97 6.67 -0.54
C VAL A 91 -5.37 7.18 -0.18
N LEU A 92 -6.19 7.55 -1.18
CA LEU A 92 -7.57 7.97 -0.95
C LEU A 92 -8.39 6.85 -0.30
N LEU A 93 -8.26 5.62 -0.78
CA LEU A 93 -8.92 4.47 -0.17
C LEU A 93 -8.45 4.26 1.28
N ALA A 94 -7.14 4.35 1.55
CA ALA A 94 -6.60 4.26 2.90
C ALA A 94 -7.16 5.36 3.81
N LEU A 95 -7.23 6.61 3.34
CA LEU A 95 -7.82 7.72 4.10
C LEU A 95 -9.30 7.49 4.40
N VAL A 96 -10.09 7.03 3.41
CA VAL A 96 -11.50 6.70 3.61
C VAL A 96 -11.65 5.57 4.62
N LEU A 97 -10.82 4.54 4.56
CA LEU A 97 -10.84 3.44 5.52
C LEU A 97 -10.44 3.89 6.93
N SER A 98 -9.43 4.76 7.06
CA SER A 98 -9.03 5.35 8.34
C SER A 98 -10.12 6.24 8.93
N ILE A 99 -10.78 7.07 8.11
CA ILE A 99 -11.91 7.89 8.55
C ILE A 99 -13.10 7.01 8.90
N ALA A 100 -13.40 5.97 8.12
CA ALA A 100 -14.48 5.03 8.42
C ALA A 100 -14.24 4.30 9.75
N ARG A 101 -12.98 3.92 10.05
CA ARG A 101 -12.60 3.39 11.36
C ARG A 101 -12.75 4.44 12.46
N MET A 102 -12.26 5.67 12.27
CA MET A 102 -12.46 6.77 13.22
C MET A 102 -13.94 7.13 13.42
N LYS A 103 -14.79 6.97 12.41
CA LYS A 103 -16.24 7.20 12.52
C LYS A 103 -16.94 6.06 13.25
N PHE A 104 -16.48 4.82 13.06
CA PHE A 104 -16.99 3.69 13.84
C PHE A 104 -16.54 3.76 15.32
N VAL A 105 -15.34 4.27 15.58
CA VAL A 105 -14.80 4.49 16.93
C VAL A 105 -15.30 5.80 17.55
N GLY A 106 -15.61 6.82 16.74
CA GLY A 106 -15.94 8.19 17.17
C GLY A 106 -17.41 8.58 17.01
N THR A 107 -18.33 7.64 16.80
CA THR A 107 -19.77 7.90 16.91
C THR A 107 -20.28 7.88 18.36
N ASP A 108 -19.42 7.58 19.35
CA ASP A 108 -19.81 7.71 20.76
C ASP A 108 -19.32 8.98 21.49
N GLU A 109 -18.54 9.89 20.89
CA GLU A 109 -18.14 11.12 21.62
C GLU A 109 -18.17 12.43 20.81
N PHE A 110 -18.96 13.38 21.31
CA PHE A 110 -18.99 14.80 20.95
C PHE A 110 -17.99 15.57 21.86
N PRO A 111 -17.37 16.68 21.40
CA PRO A 111 -16.00 17.03 21.77
C PRO A 111 -15.88 18.04 22.91
N GLY A 112 -14.73 18.01 23.60
CA GLY A 112 -14.20 19.09 24.42
C GLY A 112 -12.68 19.23 24.20
N PRO A 113 -12.13 20.43 23.94
CA PRO A 113 -10.80 20.60 23.38
C PRO A 113 -9.71 20.60 24.45
N ALA A 114 -8.62 19.89 24.21
CA ALA A 114 -7.38 20.06 24.96
C ALA A 114 -6.21 20.28 23.99
N PRO A 115 -5.50 21.42 24.07
CA PRO A 115 -4.26 21.63 23.34
C PRO A 115 -3.07 20.97 24.07
N THR A 116 -2.39 20.11 23.32
CA THR A 116 -0.93 19.95 23.15
C THR A 116 -0.01 20.57 24.22
N GLN A 117 0.70 19.75 25.00
CA GLN A 117 2.05 19.19 24.74
C GLN A 117 3.23 20.19 24.79
N HIS A 118 4.15 19.94 25.72
CA HIS A 118 5.61 19.74 25.56
C HIS A 118 6.25 20.04 26.94
N GLY A 119 7.25 19.33 27.45
CA GLY A 119 8.16 18.35 26.90
C GLY A 119 9.33 18.24 27.88
N SER A 120 9.85 17.02 28.01
CA SER A 120 11.17 16.62 28.50
C SER A 120 12.04 17.56 29.35
N GLN A 121 12.58 16.97 30.42
CA GLN A 121 14.02 16.85 30.72
C GLN A 121 14.45 17.46 32.07
N ILE A 122 15.35 16.71 32.72
CA ILE A 122 16.46 17.16 33.59
C ILE A 122 16.28 16.86 35.10
N ASP A 123 17.06 15.84 35.46
CA ASP A 123 17.66 15.52 36.74
C ASP A 123 18.26 16.74 37.47
N HIS A 124 18.33 16.68 38.80
CA HIS A 124 18.98 17.60 39.75
C HIS A 124 18.26 18.89 40.22
N SER A 125 17.97 18.86 41.54
CA SER A 125 17.86 20.00 42.48
C SER A 125 16.67 20.93 42.22
N PHE A 126 15.84 21.29 43.20
CA PHE A 126 15.99 22.53 43.98
C PHE A 126 14.83 22.63 45.01
N PRO A 127 15.03 23.31 46.15
CA PRO A 127 14.14 23.36 47.31
C PRO A 127 12.96 24.31 47.07
N PHE A 128 11.95 23.84 46.32
CA PHE A 128 10.70 24.58 46.08
C PHE A 128 9.44 23.79 46.52
N LEU A 129 9.62 22.53 46.89
CA LEU A 129 8.52 21.63 47.31
C LEU A 129 7.85 22.05 48.64
N GLU A 130 8.51 22.88 49.45
CA GLU A 130 7.90 23.44 50.67
C GLU A 130 6.77 24.44 50.34
N SER A 131 6.88 25.19 49.23
CA SER A 131 5.88 26.21 48.84
C SER A 131 4.63 25.62 48.19
N LEU A 132 4.75 24.47 47.52
CA LEU A 132 3.60 23.77 46.92
C LEU A 132 2.82 22.95 47.94
N ASN A 133 3.45 22.53 49.04
CA ASN A 133 2.75 21.88 50.14
C ASN A 133 1.77 22.86 50.83
N GLU A 134 2.18 24.12 50.99
CA GLU A 134 1.32 25.16 51.60
C GLU A 134 0.13 25.55 50.69
N VAL A 135 0.30 25.51 49.37
CA VAL A 135 -0.79 25.79 48.39
C VAL A 135 -1.68 24.56 48.14
N LEU A 136 -1.14 23.34 48.24
CA LEU A 136 -1.92 22.10 48.17
C LEU A 136 -2.79 21.90 49.41
N GLU A 137 -2.30 22.23 50.60
CA GLU A 137 -3.07 22.13 51.85
C GLU A 137 -4.33 23.01 51.83
N THR A 138 -4.29 24.16 51.15
CA THR A 138 -5.46 25.06 51.03
C THR A 138 -6.46 24.61 49.96
N ASN A 139 -6.04 23.92 48.90
CA ASN A 139 -6.95 23.26 47.96
C ASN A 139 -7.55 21.94 48.51
N ARG A 140 -6.89 21.32 49.49
CA ARG A 140 -7.31 20.04 50.08
C ARG A 140 -8.62 20.13 50.87
N ALA A 141 -9.08 21.33 51.21
CA ALA A 141 -10.33 21.55 51.92
C ALA A 141 -11.58 21.72 51.01
N GLU A 142 -11.40 21.89 49.69
CA GLU A 142 -12.52 22.12 48.74
C GLU A 142 -12.73 20.99 47.71
N GLU A 143 -11.89 19.96 47.65
CA GLU A 143 -12.16 18.75 46.83
C GLU A 143 -12.83 17.66 47.66
N SER A 144 -14.13 17.80 47.89
CA SER A 144 -14.95 16.69 48.35
C SER A 144 -15.16 15.70 47.18
N HIS A 145 -14.68 14.46 47.35
CA HIS A 145 -15.18 13.22 46.70
C HIS A 145 -14.73 12.80 45.28
N CYS A 146 -13.50 13.07 44.82
CA CYS A 146 -12.92 12.33 43.68
C CYS A 146 -12.00 11.21 44.17
N HIS A 147 -12.56 10.01 44.38
CA HIS A 147 -11.76 8.81 44.67
C HIS A 147 -11.06 8.35 43.40
N VAL A 148 -9.76 8.59 43.29
CA VAL A 148 -8.93 8.12 42.16
C VAL A 148 -8.46 6.69 42.46
N HIS A 149 -8.87 5.73 41.64
CA HIS A 149 -8.42 4.35 41.71
C HIS A 149 -7.45 4.04 40.57
N ARG A 150 -6.35 3.32 40.88
CA ARG A 150 -5.35 2.90 39.89
C ARG A 150 -5.74 1.54 39.30
N MET A 151 -5.90 1.49 37.97
CA MET A 151 -6.04 0.23 37.23
C MET A 151 -4.70 -0.16 36.60
N PHE A 152 -4.44 -1.46 36.50
CA PHE A 152 -3.21 -2.02 35.92
C PHE A 152 -3.54 -2.85 34.68
N PHE A 153 -2.77 -2.65 33.62
CA PHE A 153 -2.81 -3.48 32.42
C PHE A 153 -1.98 -4.75 32.60
N MET A 154 -2.44 -5.82 31.98
CA MET A 154 -1.82 -7.15 32.00
C MET A 154 -1.21 -7.49 30.64
N GLY A 155 -0.29 -8.45 30.62
CA GLY A 155 0.34 -8.98 29.41
C GLY A 155 1.75 -8.42 29.11
N PRO A 156 2.51 -9.10 28.23
CA PRO A 156 3.90 -8.74 27.90
C PRO A 156 4.02 -7.61 26.86
N ASN A 157 2.91 -7.13 26.30
CA ASN A 157 2.85 -6.13 25.22
C ASN A 157 3.65 -6.50 23.97
N THR A 158 3.33 -7.65 23.41
CA THR A 158 3.85 -8.07 22.10
C THR A 158 2.79 -7.87 21.02
N PHE A 159 3.18 -7.86 19.74
CA PHE A 159 2.21 -7.79 18.64
C PHE A 159 1.17 -8.92 18.66
N SER A 160 1.52 -10.08 19.23
CA SER A 160 0.61 -11.22 19.38
C SER A 160 -0.21 -11.18 20.68
N GLU A 161 0.27 -10.45 21.68
CA GLU A 161 -0.36 -10.35 23.00
C GLU A 161 -0.19 -8.91 23.54
N PRO A 162 -1.08 -7.99 23.11
CA PRO A 162 -1.05 -6.60 23.54
C PRO A 162 -1.41 -6.47 25.03
N TRP A 163 -1.14 -5.30 25.60
CA TRP A 163 -1.66 -4.97 26.92
C TRP A 163 -3.18 -5.02 26.95
N HIS A 164 -3.73 -5.61 28.00
CA HIS A 164 -5.17 -5.72 28.17
C HIS A 164 -5.57 -5.58 29.64
N LEU A 165 -6.76 -5.02 29.87
CA LEU A 165 -7.43 -5.03 31.15
C LEU A 165 -8.19 -6.36 31.32
N PRO A 166 -8.18 -6.95 32.52
CA PRO A 166 -9.03 -8.10 32.82
C PRO A 166 -10.50 -7.67 32.93
N HIS A 167 -11.42 -8.56 32.56
CA HIS A 167 -12.87 -8.37 32.71
C HIS A 167 -13.36 -8.44 34.16
N THR A 168 -12.48 -8.74 35.11
CA THR A 168 -12.82 -8.76 36.53
C THR A 168 -12.40 -7.45 37.17
N PRO A 169 -13.34 -6.67 37.74
CA PRO A 169 -13.00 -5.41 38.39
C PRO A 169 -12.14 -5.67 39.64
N PRO A 170 -11.12 -4.84 39.92
CA PRO A 170 -10.34 -4.91 41.15
C PRO A 170 -11.23 -4.79 42.40
N GLU A 171 -10.87 -5.50 43.47
CA GLU A 171 -11.62 -5.54 44.74
C GLU A 171 -11.94 -4.14 45.31
N GLN A 172 -11.13 -3.13 44.99
CA GLN A 172 -11.31 -1.75 45.48
C GLN A 172 -12.49 -1.04 44.82
N ILE A 173 -12.96 -1.51 43.67
CA ILE A 173 -14.06 -0.88 42.90
C ILE A 173 -15.21 -1.85 42.60
N THR A 174 -15.06 -3.14 42.94
CA THR A 174 -16.08 -4.17 42.71
C THR A 174 -17.45 -3.81 43.30
N ASP A 175 -17.47 -3.14 44.45
CA ASP A 175 -18.72 -2.75 45.13
C ASP A 175 -19.38 -1.48 44.55
N ILE A 176 -18.66 -0.75 43.69
CA ILE A 176 -19.08 0.57 43.17
C ILE A 176 -19.45 0.46 41.68
N VAL A 177 -18.84 -0.46 40.96
CA VAL A 177 -18.95 -0.55 39.50
C VAL A 177 -19.87 -1.70 39.09
N TYR A 178 -20.81 -1.39 38.20
CA TYR A 178 -21.66 -2.41 37.56
C TYR A 178 -20.83 -3.28 36.61
N GLU A 179 -20.92 -4.60 36.77
CA GLU A 179 -20.14 -5.58 36.02
C GLU A 179 -20.30 -5.44 34.49
N ASP A 180 -21.52 -5.26 34.01
CA ASP A 180 -21.79 -5.08 32.57
C ASP A 180 -21.15 -3.80 32.00
N ALA A 181 -21.19 -2.71 32.77
CA ALA A 181 -20.59 -1.44 32.37
C ALA A 181 -19.06 -1.52 32.38
N PHE A 182 -18.50 -2.23 33.37
CA PHE A 182 -17.07 -2.49 33.44
C PHE A 182 -16.60 -3.36 32.27
N ASN A 183 -17.34 -4.42 31.96
CA ASN A 183 -17.00 -5.31 30.85
C ASN A 183 -16.98 -4.58 29.51
N LYS A 184 -17.97 -3.71 29.26
CA LYS A 184 -17.99 -2.87 28.05
C LYS A 184 -16.80 -1.91 28.00
N PHE A 185 -16.48 -1.28 29.12
CA PHE A 185 -15.28 -0.42 29.23
C PHE A 185 -13.99 -1.20 28.95
N VAL A 186 -13.85 -2.39 29.52
CA VAL A 186 -12.69 -3.26 29.29
C VAL A 186 -12.58 -3.67 27.82
N ASP A 187 -13.68 -4.03 27.17
CA ASP A 187 -13.71 -4.36 25.74
C ASP A 187 -13.24 -3.18 24.88
N GLU A 188 -13.73 -1.97 25.16
CA GLU A 188 -13.34 -0.75 24.44
C GLU A 188 -11.85 -0.45 24.61
N ILE A 189 -11.34 -0.51 25.84
CA ILE A 189 -9.92 -0.26 26.13
C ILE A 189 -9.03 -1.35 25.51
N ASN A 190 -9.42 -2.63 25.59
CA ASN A 190 -8.67 -3.73 25.00
C ASN A 190 -8.65 -3.66 23.47
N ALA A 191 -9.75 -3.21 22.85
CA ALA A 191 -9.80 -2.97 21.42
C ALA A 191 -8.86 -1.82 20.99
N LEU A 192 -8.72 -0.78 21.82
CA LEU A 192 -7.78 0.33 21.58
C LEU A 192 -6.33 -0.07 21.80
N ALA A 193 -6.06 -0.93 22.79
CA ALA A 193 -4.71 -1.41 23.08
C ALA A 193 -4.21 -2.48 22.09
N ALA A 194 -5.11 -3.06 21.28
CA ALA A 194 -4.76 -4.09 20.32
C ALA A 194 -4.01 -3.54 19.10
N TYR A 195 -2.84 -4.12 18.81
CA TYR A 195 -2.07 -3.81 17.62
C TYR A 195 -2.80 -4.23 16.34
N GLN A 196 -2.70 -3.40 15.30
CA GLN A 196 -3.18 -3.79 13.98
C GLN A 196 -2.23 -4.78 13.32
N TRP A 197 -2.77 -5.70 12.51
CA TRP A 197 -2.00 -6.75 11.84
C TRP A 197 -0.85 -6.22 10.96
N TRP A 198 -0.97 -5.00 10.45
CA TRP A 198 0.03 -4.37 9.59
C TRP A 198 1.15 -3.67 10.37
N GLU A 199 0.94 -3.30 11.63
CA GLU A 199 1.94 -2.58 12.43
C GLU A 199 3.19 -3.44 12.69
N GLY A 200 2.99 -4.70 13.05
CA GLY A 200 4.10 -5.65 13.22
C GLY A 200 4.87 -5.90 11.91
N SER A 201 4.16 -5.89 10.77
CA SER A 201 4.79 -6.06 9.45
C SER A 201 5.67 -4.86 9.10
N ILE A 202 5.21 -3.63 9.37
CA ILE A 202 6.00 -2.41 9.13
C ILE A 202 7.22 -2.38 10.04
N CYS A 203 7.06 -2.63 11.34
CA CYS A 203 8.18 -2.68 12.27
C CYS A 203 9.22 -3.73 11.85
N SER A 204 8.79 -4.92 11.44
CA SER A 204 9.71 -5.96 10.95
C SER A 204 10.47 -5.53 9.70
N ILE A 205 9.81 -4.88 8.73
CA ILE A 205 10.46 -4.39 7.51
C ILE A 205 11.47 -3.29 7.86
N LEU A 206 11.11 -2.33 8.71
CA LEU A 206 12.01 -1.26 9.16
C LEU A 206 13.24 -1.82 9.88
N CYS A 207 13.08 -2.85 10.73
CA CYS A 207 14.20 -3.50 11.41
C CYS A 207 15.15 -4.25 10.45
N ILE A 208 14.67 -4.75 9.31
CA ILE A 208 15.53 -5.38 8.30
C ILE A 208 16.30 -4.32 7.49
N LEU A 209 15.72 -3.13 7.34
CA LEU A 209 16.30 -2.03 6.57
C LEU A 209 17.25 -1.13 7.39
N SER A 210 17.23 -1.22 8.73
CA SER A 210 18.11 -0.50 9.66
C SER A 210 19.40 -1.26 9.94
#